data_AF-A0AAW9EEX0-F1
#
_entry.id   AF-A0AAW9EEX0-F1
#
_cell.length_a   1.000
_cell.length_b   1.000
_cell.length_c   1.000
_cell.angle_alpha   90.00
_cell.angle_beta   90.00
_cell.angle_gamma   90.00
#
_symmetry.space_group_name_H-M   'P 1'
#
loop_
_entity.id
_entity.type
_entity.pdbx_description
1 polymer ?
#
loop_
_entity_poly.entity_id
_entity_poly.type
_entity_poly.pdbx_seq_one_letter_code
_entity_poly.pdbx_strand_id
1 'polypeptide(L)'
;AIGRCFTLISESGERTFAISPGQMNQLQPESIPEDVIADASALVLTAYLVRCKPGEPMPLATMKAIEYAKKHDVPVVLTLGTKYV
;
A
#
# COMPACT_ATOMS: atom_id res chain seq x y z
N ALA A 1 -11.72 1.27 -13.32
CA ALA A 1 -10.34 1.34 -13.83
C ALA A 1 -9.36 1.40 -12.66
N ILE A 2 -8.18 0.78 -12.79
CA ILE A 2 -7.12 0.79 -11.77
C ILE A 2 -6.36 2.12 -11.73
N GLY A 3 -5.52 2.30 -10.72
CA GLY A 3 -4.63 3.46 -10.61
C GLY A 3 -3.61 3.53 -11.74
N ARG A 4 -3.16 4.74 -12.08
CA ARG A 4 -2.16 5.00 -13.11
C ARG A 4 -1.08 5.90 -12.54
N CYS A 5 0.18 5.52 -12.76
CA CYS A 5 1.34 6.33 -12.42
C CYS A 5 1.97 6.84 -13.72
N PHE A 6 1.94 8.15 -13.92
CA PHE A 6 2.68 8.80 -14.99
C PHE A 6 4.08 9.12 -14.46
N THR A 7 5.07 8.35 -14.91
CA THR A 7 6.47 8.61 -14.59
C THR A 7 7.02 9.60 -15.60
N LEU A 8 7.39 10.78 -15.12
CA LEU A 8 7.97 11.86 -15.92
C LEU A 8 9.46 11.90 -15.63
N ILE A 9 10.27 11.84 -16.68
CA ILE A 9 11.74 11.83 -16.57
C ILE A 9 12.25 13.15 -17.15
N SER A 10 12.98 13.93 -16.34
CA SER A 10 13.62 15.16 -16.80
C SER A 10 14.86 14.86 -17.65
N GLU A 11 15.37 15.87 -18.36
CA GLU A 11 16.66 15.77 -19.06
C GLU A 11 17.83 15.48 -18.12
N SER A 12 17.74 15.89 -16.85
CA SER A 12 18.74 15.61 -15.81
C SER A 12 18.64 14.20 -15.21
N GLY A 13 17.66 13.39 -15.62
CA GLY A 13 17.41 12.04 -15.09
C GLY A 13 16.61 11.99 -13.78
N GLU A 14 16.10 13.13 -13.31
CA GLU A 14 15.15 13.15 -12.19
C GLU A 14 13.83 12.48 -12.60
N ARG A 15 13.18 11.82 -11.64
CA ARG A 15 11.91 11.11 -11.85
C ARG A 15 10.81 11.71 -10.97
N THR A 16 9.77 12.23 -11.60
CA THR A 16 8.55 12.71 -10.95
C THR A 16 7.41 11.73 -11.22
N PHE A 17 6.56 11.50 -10.22
CA PHE A 17 5.43 10.58 -10.32
C PHE A 17 4.11 11.33 -10.13
N ALA A 18 3.31 11.43 -11.19
CA ALA A 18 1.94 11.95 -11.11
C ALA A 18 0.96 10.76 -11.01
N ILE A 19 0.18 10.72 -9.93
CA ILE A 19 -0.69 9.58 -9.62
C ILE A 19 -2.14 9.91 -9.90
N SER A 20 -2.78 9.12 -10.77
CA SER A 20 -4.23 9.11 -10.96
C SER A 20 -4.79 7.88 -10.23
N PRO A 21 -5.44 8.05 -9.06
CA PRO A 21 -5.72 6.95 -8.14
C PRO A 21 -6.72 5.91 -8.67
N GLY A 22 -7.66 6.31 -9.54
CA GLY A 22 -8.70 5.40 -10.02
C GLY A 22 -9.44 4.75 -8.84
N GLN A 23 -9.50 3.41 -8.82
CA GLN A 23 -10.07 2.61 -7.73
C GLN A 23 -8.99 1.93 -6.85
N MET A 24 -7.71 2.35 -6.93
CA MET A 24 -6.60 1.61 -6.30
C MET A 24 -6.69 1.55 -4.76
N ASN A 25 -7.40 2.50 -4.14
CA ASN A 25 -7.57 2.57 -2.69
C ASN A 25 -8.84 1.86 -2.18
N GLN A 26 -9.55 1.14 -3.06
CA GLN A 26 -10.83 0.51 -2.75
C GLN A 26 -10.70 -0.95 -2.26
N LEU A 27 -9.48 -1.37 -1.90
CA LEU A 27 -9.26 -2.68 -1.29
C LEU A 27 -10.01 -2.75 0.04
N GLN A 28 -10.91 -3.72 0.15
CA GLN A 28 -11.74 -3.90 1.33
C GLN A 28 -11.04 -4.77 2.38
N PRO A 29 -11.23 -4.53 3.68
CA PRO A 29 -10.66 -5.36 4.74
C PRO A 29 -11.04 -6.84 4.64
N GLU A 30 -12.26 -7.14 4.17
CA GLU A 30 -12.77 -8.51 4.02
C GLU A 30 -12.08 -9.26 2.87
N SER A 31 -11.39 -8.53 1.99
CA SER A 31 -10.62 -9.13 0.90
C SER A 31 -9.21 -9.57 1.33
N ILE A 32 -8.82 -9.39 2.59
CA ILE A 32 -7.51 -9.79 3.11
C ILE A 32 -7.53 -11.28 3.50
N PRO A 33 -6.83 -12.17 2.76
CA PRO A 33 -6.79 -13.59 3.07
C PRO A 33 -5.91 -13.87 4.29
N GLU A 34 -6.51 -14.31 5.39
CA GLU A 34 -5.79 -14.59 6.63
C GLU A 34 -4.80 -15.76 6.47
N ASP A 35 -5.20 -16.83 5.78
CA ASP A 35 -4.40 -18.02 5.53
C ASP A 35 -3.11 -17.71 4.77
N VAL A 36 -3.20 -16.85 3.74
CA VAL A 36 -2.03 -16.40 2.98
C VAL A 36 -1.08 -15.57 3.85
N ILE A 37 -1.61 -14.74 4.75
CA ILE A 37 -0.77 -13.96 5.66
C ILE A 37 -0.12 -14.87 6.69
N ALA A 38 -0.85 -15.82 7.26
CA ALA A 38 -0.34 -16.75 8.28
C ALA A 38 0.86 -17.57 7.79
N ASP A 39 0.84 -18.01 6.53
CA ASP A 39 1.94 -18.78 5.91
C ASP A 39 3.08 -17.91 5.34
N ALA A 40 2.98 -16.57 5.44
CA ALA A 40 3.96 -15.68 4.85
C ALA A 40 5.23 -15.55 5.71
N SER A 41 6.39 -15.44 5.05
CA SER A 41 7.65 -15.12 5.74
C SER A 41 7.76 -13.66 6.20
N ALA A 42 6.99 -12.75 5.59
CA ALA A 42 6.90 -11.34 5.94
C ALA A 42 5.69 -10.67 5.25
N LEU A 43 5.12 -9.65 5.87
CA LEU A 43 4.15 -8.72 5.27
C LEU A 43 4.87 -7.45 4.82
N VAL A 44 4.86 -7.14 3.52
CA VAL A 44 5.55 -5.96 2.96
C VAL A 44 4.56 -4.84 2.67
N LEU A 45 4.78 -3.67 3.28
CA LEU A 45 3.94 -2.48 3.18
C LEU A 45 4.73 -1.27 2.68
N THR A 46 4.02 -0.28 2.15
CA THR A 46 4.56 1.04 1.82
C THR A 46 3.79 2.14 2.52
N ALA A 47 4.48 3.22 2.90
CA ALA A 47 3.86 4.41 3.46
C ALA A 47 2.79 5.04 2.54
N TYR A 48 2.79 4.74 1.24
CA TYR A 48 1.74 5.21 0.33
C TYR A 48 0.35 4.63 0.62
N LEU A 49 0.23 3.50 1.31
CA LEU A 49 -1.06 2.86 1.62
C LEU A 49 -1.96 3.72 2.52
N VAL A 50 -1.38 4.65 3.28
CA VAL A 50 -2.15 5.61 4.10
C VAL A 50 -2.48 6.91 3.36
N ARG A 51 -1.96 7.11 2.14
CA ARG A 51 -2.18 8.31 1.32
C ARG A 51 -3.38 8.11 0.38
N CYS A 52 -4.58 8.14 0.94
CA CYS A 52 -5.85 7.99 0.22
C CYS A 52 -6.81 9.15 0.49
N LYS A 53 -7.94 9.21 -0.23
CA LYS A 53 -9.00 10.15 0.09
C LYS A 53 -9.71 9.73 1.38
N PRO A 54 -10.30 10.67 2.14
CA PRO A 54 -11.12 10.34 3.30
C PRO A 54 -12.24 9.37 2.92
N GLY A 55 -12.41 8.32 3.72
CA GLY A 55 -13.44 7.30 3.53
C GLY A 55 -13.07 6.14 2.59
N GLU A 56 -11.91 6.19 1.92
CA GLU A 56 -11.43 5.02 1.15
C GLU A 56 -10.95 3.90 2.10
N PRO A 57 -11.22 2.62 1.80
CA PRO A 57 -11.01 1.49 2.72
C PRO A 57 -9.55 1.00 2.82
N MET A 58 -8.64 1.43 1.93
CA MET A 58 -7.24 0.96 1.90
C MET A 58 -6.52 1.00 3.26
N PRO A 59 -6.63 2.07 4.10
CA PRO A 59 -5.99 2.08 5.41
C PRO A 59 -6.56 1.00 6.34
N LEU A 60 -7.86 0.74 6.30
CA LEU A 60 -8.49 -0.31 7.10
C LEU A 60 -8.04 -1.70 6.65
N ALA A 61 -7.97 -1.94 5.34
CA ALA A 61 -7.45 -3.19 4.80
C ALA A 61 -5.97 -3.42 5.17
N THR A 62 -5.17 -2.35 5.15
CA THR A 62 -3.77 -2.38 5.60
C THR A 62 -3.68 -2.76 7.08
N MET A 63 -4.51 -2.15 7.93
CA MET A 63 -4.55 -2.49 9.36
C MET A 63 -5.02 -3.92 9.61
N LYS A 64 -5.96 -4.44 8.79
CA LYS A 64 -6.42 -5.82 8.87
C LYS A 64 -5.31 -6.82 8.54
N ALA A 65 -4.50 -6.52 7.52
CA ALA A 65 -3.31 -7.32 7.21
C ALA A 65 -2.27 -7.29 8.34
N ILE A 66 -2.06 -6.13 8.98
CA ILE A 66 -1.17 -5.99 10.14
C ILE A 66 -1.70 -6.78 11.35
N GLU A 67 -3.01 -6.79 11.58
CA GLU A 67 -3.66 -7.59 12.63
C GLU A 67 -3.35 -9.08 12.42
N TYR A 68 -3.55 -9.61 11.21
CA TYR A 68 -3.25 -10.99 10.88
C TYR A 68 -1.75 -11.30 10.98
N ALA A 69 -0.89 -10.42 10.49
CA ALA A 69 0.56 -10.62 10.61
C ALA A 69 0.99 -10.72 12.07
N LYS A 70 0.48 -9.84 12.94
CA LYS A 70 0.76 -9.89 14.39
C LYS A 70 0.20 -11.16 15.05
N LYS A 71 -0.99 -11.62 14.61
CA LYS A 71 -1.62 -12.84 15.15
C LYS A 71 -0.79 -14.10 14.90
N HIS A 72 -0.06 -14.14 13.79
CA HIS A 72 0.71 -15.31 13.33
C HIS A 72 2.23 -15.08 13.39
N ASP A 73 2.70 -14.10 14.16
CA ASP A 73 4.12 -13.77 14.34
C ASP A 73 4.88 -13.48 13.03
N VAL A 74 4.17 -12.96 12.02
CA VAL A 74 4.72 -12.60 10.71
C VAL A 74 5.35 -11.20 10.79
N PRO A 75 6.64 -11.04 10.45
CA PRO A 75 7.31 -9.74 10.45
C PRO A 75 6.67 -8.74 9.49
N VAL A 76 6.47 -7.49 9.93
CA VAL A 76 5.97 -6.40 9.08
C VAL A 76 7.14 -5.54 8.60
N VAL A 77 7.28 -5.42 7.29
CA VAL A 77 8.29 -4.60 6.61
C VAL A 77 7.62 -3.34 6.06
N LEU A 78 8.22 -2.16 6.29
CA LEU A 78 7.69 -0.88 5.79
C LEU A 78 8.75 -0.12 4.97
N THR A 79 8.44 0.17 3.71
CA THR A 79 9.22 1.11 2.89
C THR A 79 8.60 2.51 2.86
N LEU A 80 9.44 3.54 2.88
CA LEU A 80 9.02 4.94 2.89
C LEU A 80 8.84 5.51 1.48
N GLY A 81 7.93 6.49 1.34
CA GLY A 81 7.38 6.97 0.07
C GLY A 81 7.86 8.36 -0.36
N THR A 82 9.17 8.62 -0.29
CA THR A 82 9.86 9.91 -0.52
C THR A 82 10.07 10.75 0.75
N LYS A 83 11.08 11.63 0.68
CA LYS A 83 11.42 12.61 1.73
C LYS A 83 10.60 13.90 1.64
N TYR A 84 9.90 14.12 0.53
CA TYR A 84 9.19 15.37 0.23
C TYR A 84 7.69 15.05 0.12
N VAL A 85 6.89 15.60 1.02
CA VAL A 85 5.44 15.38 1.11
C VAL A 85 4.71 16.39 0.24
#